data_AF-A0A959E9H7-F1
#
_entry.id   AF-A0A959E9H7-F1
#
_cell.length_a   1.000
_cell.length_b   1.000
_cell.length_c   1.000
_cell.angle_alpha   90.00
_cell.angle_beta   90.00
_cell.angle_gamma   90.00
#
_symmetry.space_group_name_H-M   'P 1'
#
loop_
_entity.id
_entity.type
_entity.pdbx_description
1 polymer ?
#
loop_
_entity_poly.entity_id
_entity_poly.type
_entity_poly.pdbx_seq_one_letter_code
_entity_poly.pdbx_strand_id
1 'polypeptide(L)'
;MKHCYKLTAKVSSFFIDTFLILLLGLFAQQAMGQLAITAAASCDDGAGNNAAQDSYYVEVSAVSGGSGNYDVTIDGTTIPFNGTAIYFGPYVHSGIGGAVQAVSVVDQANAMLTGEAEVPEALCGYTSDNGLNAAGPFCQLADSPGAPYGAILAQAQPGSFMADGTSGQVQKYVLVQSGFIVQMNLTGLFTNLPAGNYQVYAVNFRVEDEPDITNYLQPGEAIDPIINGSGMPPSGPLANACFTLC
;
A
#
# COMPACT_ATOMS: atom_id res chain seq x y z
N MET A 1 -2.51 -28.15 33.92
CA MET A 1 -3.66 -27.24 34.14
C MET A 1 -3.37 -25.96 33.39
N LYS A 2 -4.38 -25.47 32.65
CA LYS A 2 -4.40 -24.21 31.88
C LYS A 2 -3.87 -23.03 32.69
N HIS A 3 -3.19 -22.08 32.04
CA HIS A 3 -3.44 -20.64 32.10
C HIS A 3 -2.84 -20.00 30.82
N CYS A 4 -3.70 -19.50 29.93
CA CYS A 4 -3.35 -18.65 28.79
C CYS A 4 -2.86 -17.29 29.29
N TYR A 5 -1.87 -16.68 28.61
CA TYR A 5 -1.71 -15.22 28.61
C TYR A 5 -1.33 -14.68 27.22
N LYS A 6 -2.13 -13.68 26.82
CA LYS A 6 -2.01 -12.65 25.77
C LYS A 6 -0.67 -12.54 25.02
N LEU A 7 -0.75 -12.65 23.69
CA LEU A 7 0.20 -12.03 22.77
C LEU A 7 0.03 -10.50 22.82
N THR A 8 1.14 -9.76 22.94
CA THR A 8 1.16 -8.29 22.90
C THR A 8 2.04 -7.87 21.72
N ALA A 9 1.45 -7.26 20.69
CA ALA A 9 2.21 -6.56 19.67
C ALA A 9 2.70 -5.23 20.24
N LYS A 10 4.01 -4.98 20.16
CA LYS A 10 4.64 -3.76 20.68
C LYS A 10 4.83 -2.78 19.52
N VAL A 11 3.92 -1.82 19.40
CA VAL A 11 4.10 -0.63 18.55
C VAL A 11 4.68 0.46 19.45
N SER A 12 5.93 0.87 19.24
CA SER A 12 6.49 2.02 19.97
C SER A 12 6.36 3.28 19.14
N SER A 13 5.51 4.20 19.60
CA SER A 13 5.52 5.60 19.20
C SER A 13 6.28 6.41 20.25
N PHE A 14 7.18 7.29 19.82
CA PHE A 14 7.66 8.43 20.61
C PHE A 14 7.99 9.60 19.68
N PHE A 15 7.59 10.80 20.12
CA PHE A 15 7.49 12.04 19.35
C PHE A 15 8.34 13.14 20.04
N ILE A 16 8.93 14.02 19.20
CA ILE A 16 9.34 15.44 19.38
C ILE A 16 10.70 15.81 20.05
N ASP A 17 11.35 16.80 19.38
CA ASP A 17 12.34 17.83 19.78
C ASP A 17 13.85 17.57 19.44
N THR A 18 14.63 18.40 18.71
CA THR A 18 14.59 19.83 18.31
C THR A 18 15.61 20.15 17.16
N PHE A 19 15.21 21.01 16.19
CA PHE A 19 15.94 21.97 15.30
C PHE A 19 17.31 21.69 14.64
N LEU A 20 17.38 21.87 13.30
CA LEU A 20 18.23 22.89 12.65
C LEU A 20 17.72 23.28 11.25
N ILE A 21 17.70 24.60 11.00
CA ILE A 21 17.19 25.33 9.84
C ILE A 21 18.28 25.48 8.75
N LEU A 22 17.82 25.60 7.49
CA LEU A 22 18.43 26.22 6.30
C LEU A 22 19.25 25.33 5.34
N LEU A 23 18.66 25.05 4.16
CA LEU A 23 19.15 25.67 2.93
C LEU A 23 18.03 25.71 1.87
N LEU A 24 17.64 26.93 1.49
CA LEU A 24 16.88 27.21 0.27
C LEU A 24 17.71 26.82 -0.95
N GLY A 25 17.16 25.97 -1.81
CA GLY A 25 17.62 25.71 -3.17
C GLY A 25 16.42 25.80 -4.11
N LEU A 26 16.47 26.75 -5.03
CA LEU A 26 15.39 27.16 -5.92
C LEU A 26 14.79 26.01 -6.74
N PHE A 27 13.47 25.86 -6.66
CA PHE A 27 12.64 25.57 -7.84
C PHE A 27 11.75 26.78 -8.09
N ALA A 28 12.32 27.78 -8.75
CA ALA A 28 11.53 28.76 -9.48
C ALA A 28 11.33 28.21 -10.89
N GLN A 29 10.39 27.28 -11.04
CA GLN A 29 9.71 27.05 -12.31
C GLN A 29 8.34 27.71 -12.20
N GLN A 30 8.08 28.68 -13.08
CA GLN A 30 6.76 29.26 -13.22
C GLN A 30 5.77 28.14 -13.57
N ALA A 31 4.80 27.86 -12.70
CA ALA A 31 3.71 26.96 -13.01
C ALA A 31 2.40 27.68 -12.70
N MET A 32 1.49 27.71 -13.68
CA MET A 32 0.08 28.00 -13.46
C MET A 32 -0.35 27.20 -12.22
N GLY A 33 -1.06 27.81 -11.26
CA GLY A 33 -1.43 27.13 -10.01
C GLY A 33 -1.92 25.72 -10.32
N GLN A 34 -1.42 24.70 -9.63
CA GLN A 34 -1.83 23.32 -9.86
C GLN A 34 -2.77 22.92 -8.74
N LEU A 35 -3.81 22.14 -9.04
CA LEU A 35 -4.66 21.57 -8.00
C LEU A 35 -3.90 20.45 -7.27
N ALA A 36 -3.93 20.48 -5.95
CA ALA A 36 -3.39 19.40 -5.12
C ALA A 36 -4.53 18.48 -4.67
N ILE A 37 -4.36 17.18 -4.86
CA ILE A 37 -5.39 16.15 -4.66
C ILE A 37 -4.93 15.18 -3.59
N THR A 38 -5.79 14.88 -2.63
CA THR A 38 -5.64 13.78 -1.68
C THR A 38 -6.65 12.70 -2.02
N ALA A 39 -6.15 11.57 -2.50
CA ALA A 39 -6.95 10.41 -2.85
C ALA A 39 -6.26 9.11 -2.41
N ALA A 40 -7.04 8.09 -2.08
CA ALA A 40 -6.55 6.78 -1.66
C ALA A 40 -7.56 5.69 -2.02
N ALA A 41 -7.11 4.44 -2.09
CA ALA A 41 -8.04 3.32 -2.16
C ALA A 41 -8.80 3.20 -0.83
N SER A 42 -10.02 2.67 -0.89
CA SER A 42 -10.88 2.42 0.25
C SER A 42 -11.54 1.05 0.11
N CYS A 43 -11.76 0.39 1.25
CA CYS A 43 -12.47 -0.88 1.28
C CYS A 43 -13.97 -0.74 1.55
N ASP A 44 -14.47 0.49 1.63
CA ASP A 44 -15.89 0.82 1.71
C ASP A 44 -16.21 2.10 0.92
N ASP A 45 -17.50 2.31 0.64
CA ASP A 45 -18.01 3.44 -0.16
C ASP A 45 -18.33 4.70 0.67
N GLY A 46 -17.93 4.76 1.94
CA GLY A 46 -18.28 5.83 2.87
C GLY A 46 -19.76 5.86 3.29
N ALA A 47 -20.62 5.03 2.69
CA ALA A 47 -22.04 4.86 3.06
C ALA A 47 -22.28 3.59 3.88
N GLY A 48 -21.21 2.85 4.21
CA GLY A 48 -21.25 1.63 5.01
C GLY A 48 -21.34 0.34 4.19
N ASN A 49 -21.26 0.40 2.85
CA ASN A 49 -21.14 -0.78 2.01
C ASN A 49 -19.67 -1.12 1.84
N ASN A 50 -19.30 -2.35 2.19
CA ASN A 50 -17.94 -2.84 2.00
C ASN A 50 -17.74 -3.33 0.56
N ALA A 51 -16.53 -3.16 0.04
CA ALA A 51 -16.12 -3.74 -1.22
C ALA A 51 -16.24 -5.27 -1.17
N ALA A 52 -16.66 -5.86 -2.30
CA ALA A 52 -16.64 -7.31 -2.47
C ALA A 52 -15.19 -7.82 -2.53
N GLN A 53 -15.03 -9.15 -2.39
CA GLN A 53 -13.72 -9.78 -2.56
C GLN A 53 -13.11 -9.40 -3.91
N ASP A 54 -11.81 -9.06 -3.91
CA ASP A 54 -11.04 -8.66 -5.08
C ASP A 54 -11.55 -7.36 -5.75
N SER A 55 -12.13 -6.46 -4.95
CA SER A 55 -12.52 -5.13 -5.40
C SER A 55 -12.17 -4.05 -4.38
N TYR A 56 -12.19 -2.78 -4.80
CA TYR A 56 -11.93 -1.62 -3.94
C TYR A 56 -12.66 -0.37 -4.46
N TYR A 57 -12.79 0.65 -3.63
CA TYR A 57 -13.25 1.98 -4.01
C TYR A 57 -12.07 2.94 -4.06
N VAL A 58 -12.22 4.08 -4.74
CA VAL A 58 -11.29 5.22 -4.63
C VAL A 58 -11.98 6.34 -3.87
N GLU A 59 -11.40 6.76 -2.75
CA GLU A 59 -11.82 7.93 -1.99
C GLU A 59 -11.01 9.15 -2.46
N VAL A 60 -11.69 10.23 -2.80
CA VAL A 60 -11.08 11.57 -2.94
C VAL A 60 -11.53 12.41 -1.76
N SER A 61 -10.63 12.63 -0.81
CA SER A 61 -10.93 13.23 0.49
C SER A 61 -10.60 14.73 0.56
N ALA A 62 -9.69 15.21 -0.29
CA ALA A 62 -9.40 16.63 -0.41
C ALA A 62 -8.96 17.04 -1.81
N VAL A 63 -9.37 18.24 -2.22
CA VAL A 63 -8.82 18.98 -3.36
C VAL A 63 -8.56 20.41 -2.90
N SER A 64 -7.37 20.93 -3.16
CA SER A 64 -6.97 22.29 -2.77
C SER A 64 -6.33 23.06 -3.92
N GLY A 65 -6.42 24.39 -3.85
CA GLY A 65 -6.13 25.31 -4.96
C GLY A 65 -7.42 25.88 -5.56
N GLY A 66 -7.32 26.79 -6.53
CA GLY A 66 -8.47 27.24 -7.30
C GLY A 66 -9.64 27.84 -6.51
N SER A 67 -10.85 27.47 -6.92
CA SER A 67 -12.13 28.06 -6.53
C SER A 67 -12.85 27.32 -5.39
N GLY A 68 -12.44 26.10 -5.06
CA GLY A 68 -13.09 25.25 -4.06
C GLY A 68 -14.24 24.37 -4.58
N ASN A 69 -14.60 24.47 -5.86
CA ASN A 69 -15.54 23.55 -6.52
C ASN A 69 -14.88 22.93 -7.75
N TYR A 70 -14.92 21.61 -7.85
CA TYR A 70 -14.17 20.88 -8.86
C TYR A 70 -15.00 19.74 -9.45
N ASP A 71 -14.69 19.39 -10.69
CA ASP A 71 -15.15 18.17 -11.33
C ASP A 71 -14.05 17.12 -11.22
N VAL A 72 -14.31 16.04 -10.49
CA VAL A 72 -13.37 14.93 -10.30
C VAL A 72 -13.80 13.80 -11.22
N THR A 73 -12.88 13.29 -12.05
CA THR A 73 -13.13 12.23 -13.01
C THR A 73 -12.20 11.05 -12.81
N ILE A 74 -12.77 9.86 -12.66
CA ILE A 74 -12.07 8.56 -12.62
C ILE A 74 -12.82 7.59 -13.53
N ASP A 75 -12.09 6.89 -14.41
CA ASP A 75 -12.65 5.91 -15.36
C ASP A 75 -13.86 6.47 -16.17
N GLY A 76 -13.72 7.72 -16.63
CA GLY A 76 -14.76 8.41 -17.42
C GLY A 76 -16.01 8.84 -16.64
N THR A 77 -16.11 8.53 -15.35
CA THR A 77 -17.20 9.00 -14.48
C THR A 77 -16.79 10.29 -13.80
N THR A 78 -17.64 11.32 -13.86
CA THR A 78 -17.39 12.63 -13.23
C THR A 78 -18.34 12.88 -12.07
N ILE A 79 -17.79 13.25 -10.91
CA ILE A 79 -18.54 13.61 -9.70
C ILE A 79 -18.05 15.00 -9.23
N PRO A 80 -18.95 15.94 -8.88
CA PRO A 80 -18.55 17.22 -8.33
C PRO A 80 -18.00 17.06 -6.90
N PHE A 81 -16.87 17.71 -6.61
CA PHE A 81 -16.28 17.82 -5.28
C PHE A 81 -16.46 19.24 -4.74
N ASN A 82 -17.05 19.34 -3.55
CA ASN A 82 -17.36 20.59 -2.86
C ASN A 82 -16.86 20.60 -1.39
N GLY A 83 -15.80 19.83 -1.10
CA GLY A 83 -15.18 19.72 0.22
C GLY A 83 -15.66 18.55 1.08
N THR A 84 -16.59 17.73 0.59
CA THR A 84 -16.95 16.44 1.20
C THR A 84 -16.32 15.30 0.41
N ALA A 85 -15.82 14.28 1.11
CA ALA A 85 -15.24 13.11 0.46
C ALA A 85 -16.23 12.46 -0.51
N ILE A 86 -15.73 12.06 -1.67
CA ILE A 86 -16.49 11.35 -2.71
C ILE A 86 -15.80 10.03 -3.01
N TYR A 87 -16.60 9.03 -3.41
CA TYR A 87 -16.14 7.67 -3.67
C TYR A 87 -16.47 7.25 -5.10
N PHE A 88 -15.53 6.55 -5.73
CA PHE A 88 -15.69 5.95 -7.05
C PHE A 88 -15.52 4.44 -6.97
N GLY A 89 -16.20 3.70 -7.85
CA GLY A 89 -16.11 2.24 -7.95
C GLY A 89 -17.42 1.51 -7.57
N PRO A 90 -17.35 0.22 -7.20
CA PRO A 90 -16.12 -0.53 -6.95
C PRO A 90 -15.34 -0.85 -8.23
N TYR A 91 -14.02 -0.83 -8.14
CA TYR A 91 -13.09 -1.28 -9.16
C TYR A 91 -12.62 -2.70 -8.86
N VAL A 92 -12.44 -3.51 -9.90
CA VAL A 92 -11.89 -4.87 -9.76
C VAL A 92 -10.37 -4.78 -9.61
N HIS A 93 -9.81 -5.49 -8.63
CA HIS A 93 -8.37 -5.60 -8.42
C HIS A 93 -7.72 -6.39 -9.57
N SER A 94 -6.52 -6.01 -10.01
CA SER A 94 -5.81 -6.59 -11.15
C SER A 94 -5.48 -8.08 -11.00
N GLY A 95 -5.43 -8.54 -9.75
CA GLY A 95 -5.05 -9.89 -9.34
C GLY A 95 -3.55 -10.08 -9.14
N ILE A 96 -2.71 -9.21 -9.68
CA ILE A 96 -1.25 -9.28 -9.56
C ILE A 96 -0.63 -8.15 -8.72
N GLY A 97 -1.39 -7.08 -8.49
CA GLY A 97 -0.88 -5.85 -7.87
C GLY A 97 -0.26 -4.90 -8.90
N GLY A 98 -0.06 -3.64 -8.50
CA GLY A 98 0.65 -2.65 -9.29
C GLY A 98 -0.19 -1.88 -10.32
N ALA A 99 -1.51 -2.11 -10.38
CA ALA A 99 -2.40 -1.23 -11.12
C ALA A 99 -2.77 0.02 -10.31
N VAL A 100 -3.05 1.12 -11.01
CA VAL A 100 -3.47 2.39 -10.42
C VAL A 100 -4.75 2.91 -11.10
N GLN A 101 -5.53 3.69 -10.36
CA GLN A 101 -6.60 4.51 -10.92
C GLN A 101 -6.10 5.94 -11.14
N ALA A 102 -6.33 6.47 -12.35
CA ALA A 102 -6.02 7.86 -12.65
C ALA A 102 -7.17 8.77 -12.20
N VAL A 103 -6.88 9.67 -11.28
CA VAL A 103 -7.77 10.73 -10.80
C VAL A 103 -7.43 12.02 -11.54
N SER A 104 -8.40 12.57 -12.25
CA SER A 104 -8.27 13.86 -12.91
C SER A 104 -9.25 14.86 -12.30
N VAL A 105 -8.80 16.08 -12.06
CA VAL A 105 -9.60 17.13 -11.43
C VAL A 105 -9.52 18.40 -12.24
N VAL A 106 -10.66 19.04 -12.46
CA VAL A 106 -10.79 20.33 -13.15
C VAL A 106 -11.49 21.32 -12.23
N ASP A 107 -10.95 22.53 -12.10
CA ASP A 107 -11.62 23.61 -11.39
C ASP A 107 -12.83 24.13 -12.20
N GLN A 108 -14.00 24.18 -11.57
CA GLN A 108 -15.24 24.58 -12.26
C GLN A 108 -15.27 26.06 -12.67
N ALA A 109 -14.52 26.93 -11.98
CA ALA A 109 -14.41 28.34 -12.33
C ALA A 109 -13.31 28.62 -13.37
N ASN A 110 -12.36 27.70 -13.52
CA ASN A 110 -11.27 27.80 -14.48
C ASN A 110 -10.88 26.43 -15.04
N ALA A 111 -11.42 26.07 -16.20
CA ALA A 111 -11.14 24.79 -16.86
C ALA A 111 -9.66 24.56 -17.25
N MET A 112 -8.82 25.60 -17.22
CA MET A 112 -7.36 25.48 -17.46
C MET A 112 -6.59 25.08 -16.18
N LEU A 113 -7.25 25.15 -15.02
CA LEU A 113 -6.68 24.78 -13.74
C LEU A 113 -7.05 23.32 -13.46
N THR A 114 -6.08 22.43 -13.68
CA THR A 114 -6.26 20.98 -13.54
C THR A 114 -5.30 20.39 -12.50
N GLY A 115 -5.60 19.17 -12.07
CA GLY A 115 -4.72 18.32 -11.27
C GLY A 115 -4.91 16.86 -11.65
N GLU A 116 -3.86 16.08 -11.45
CA GLU A 116 -3.88 14.63 -11.63
C GLU A 116 -3.25 13.96 -10.41
N ALA A 117 -3.76 12.79 -10.05
CA ALA A 117 -3.20 11.91 -9.06
C ALA A 117 -3.44 10.46 -9.48
N GLU A 118 -2.61 9.55 -9.00
CA GLU A 118 -2.80 8.12 -9.18
C GLU A 118 -3.11 7.49 -7.83
N VAL A 119 -4.01 6.51 -7.81
CA VAL A 119 -4.38 5.78 -6.61
C VAL A 119 -4.07 4.30 -6.82
N PRO A 120 -3.08 3.73 -6.10
CA PRO A 120 -2.78 2.31 -6.16
C PRO A 120 -3.97 1.48 -5.73
N GLU A 121 -4.14 0.33 -6.37
CA GLU A 121 -5.18 -0.62 -5.99
C GLU A 121 -4.97 -1.18 -4.58
N ALA A 122 -6.08 -1.56 -3.95
CA ALA A 122 -6.08 -2.27 -2.67
C ALA A 122 -6.86 -3.58 -2.79
N LEU A 123 -6.51 -4.56 -1.96
CA LEU A 123 -7.17 -5.87 -1.97
C LEU A 123 -8.21 -5.95 -0.84
N CYS A 124 -9.47 -5.64 -1.14
CA CYS A 124 -10.54 -5.66 -0.14
C CYS A 124 -11.48 -6.88 -0.29
N GLY A 125 -12.43 -6.98 0.64
CA GLY A 125 -13.44 -8.03 0.74
C GLY A 125 -12.94 -9.34 1.36
N TYR A 126 -11.73 -9.36 1.90
CA TYR A 126 -11.17 -10.50 2.62
C TYR A 126 -11.50 -10.42 4.11
N THR A 127 -12.07 -11.49 4.67
CA THR A 127 -12.26 -11.61 6.11
C THR A 127 -11.11 -12.40 6.69
N SER A 128 -10.17 -11.72 7.33
CA SER A 128 -9.11 -12.37 8.09
C SER A 128 -9.58 -12.72 9.51
N ASP A 129 -8.76 -13.45 10.26
CA ASP A 129 -8.99 -13.69 11.69
C ASP A 129 -9.06 -12.39 12.51
N ASN A 130 -8.52 -11.29 11.97
CA ASN A 130 -8.56 -9.95 12.59
C ASN A 130 -9.77 -9.10 12.15
N GLY A 131 -10.62 -9.60 11.23
CA GLY A 131 -11.81 -8.92 10.74
C GLY A 131 -11.82 -8.69 9.23
N LEU A 132 -12.89 -8.07 8.75
CA LEU A 132 -13.06 -7.71 7.34
C LEU A 132 -12.05 -6.62 6.93
N ASN A 133 -11.39 -6.81 5.80
CA ASN A 133 -10.36 -5.92 5.23
C ASN A 133 -9.11 -5.73 6.11
N ALA A 134 -8.99 -6.49 7.20
CA ALA A 134 -7.86 -6.41 8.10
C ALA A 134 -6.73 -7.36 7.66
N ALA A 135 -5.49 -6.91 7.77
CA ALA A 135 -4.34 -7.80 7.61
C ALA A 135 -4.37 -8.91 8.67
N GLY A 136 -4.10 -10.14 8.27
CA GLY A 136 -4.10 -11.30 9.15
C GLY A 136 -4.12 -12.63 8.42
N PRO A 137 -3.88 -13.74 9.15
CA PRO A 137 -4.10 -15.08 8.65
C PRO A 137 -5.59 -15.39 8.52
N PHE A 138 -5.92 -16.35 7.67
CA PHE A 138 -7.26 -16.95 7.56
C PHE A 138 -7.19 -18.32 6.91
N CYS A 139 -8.26 -19.10 7.06
CA CYS A 139 -8.43 -20.37 6.36
C CYS A 139 -9.13 -20.14 5.02
N GLN A 140 -8.57 -20.68 3.94
CA GLN A 140 -9.33 -20.82 2.70
C GLN A 140 -10.18 -22.08 2.78
N LEU A 141 -11.41 -22.01 2.26
CA LEU A 141 -12.24 -23.19 2.09
C LEU A 141 -11.58 -24.07 1.02
N ALA A 142 -10.83 -25.09 1.44
CA ALA A 142 -10.36 -26.11 0.55
C ALA A 142 -11.50 -27.09 0.25
N ASP A 143 -11.65 -27.50 -1.01
CA ASP A 143 -12.61 -28.53 -1.43
C ASP A 143 -12.30 -29.93 -0.83
N SER A 144 -11.15 -30.06 -0.13
CA SER A 144 -10.70 -31.29 0.52
C SER A 144 -10.49 -31.09 2.03
N PRO A 145 -11.19 -31.83 2.90
CA PRO A 145 -10.98 -31.82 4.34
C PRO A 145 -9.58 -32.28 4.80
N GLY A 146 -8.78 -32.89 3.91
CA GLY A 146 -7.49 -33.50 4.23
C GLY A 146 -6.28 -32.58 4.12
N ALA A 147 -6.45 -31.36 3.60
CA ALA A 147 -5.36 -30.39 3.41
C ALA A 147 -5.90 -28.95 3.51
N PRO A 148 -6.32 -28.49 4.71
CA PRO A 148 -6.66 -27.09 4.87
C PRO A 148 -5.42 -26.24 4.61
N TYR A 149 -5.47 -25.45 3.55
CA TYR A 149 -4.44 -24.45 3.28
C TYR A 149 -4.81 -23.15 3.98
N GLY A 150 -3.83 -22.57 4.66
CA GLY A 150 -3.93 -21.21 5.17
C GLY A 150 -3.71 -20.19 4.07
N ALA A 151 -4.20 -18.98 4.32
CA ALA A 151 -3.81 -17.79 3.59
C ALA A 151 -3.43 -16.69 4.58
N ILE A 152 -2.63 -15.75 4.13
CA ILE A 152 -2.24 -14.55 4.87
C ILE A 152 -2.49 -13.37 3.96
N LEU A 153 -3.23 -12.38 4.46
CA LEU A 153 -3.30 -11.06 3.84
C LEU A 153 -2.46 -10.11 4.67
N ALA A 154 -1.43 -9.54 4.07
CA ALA A 154 -0.56 -8.56 4.68
C ALA A 154 -0.40 -7.42 3.68
N GLN A 155 -1.21 -6.39 3.82
CA GLN A 155 -1.13 -5.19 3.00
C GLN A 155 -1.01 -3.95 3.88
N ALA A 156 -0.30 -2.94 3.41
CA ALA A 156 -0.26 -1.63 4.01
C ALA A 156 -1.67 -1.03 4.02
N GLN A 157 -1.95 -0.16 5.01
CA GLN A 157 -3.21 0.56 5.02
C GLN A 157 -3.31 1.38 3.71
N PRO A 158 -4.46 1.35 3.00
CA PRO A 158 -4.64 2.17 1.82
C PRO A 158 -4.27 3.64 2.06
N GLY A 159 -3.50 4.22 1.13
CA GLY A 159 -3.01 5.59 1.22
C GLY A 159 -1.81 5.83 2.17
N SER A 160 -1.34 4.81 2.91
CA SER A 160 -0.16 4.94 3.78
C SER A 160 1.17 4.86 3.02
N PHE A 161 1.17 4.24 1.84
CA PHE A 161 2.30 4.16 0.93
C PHE A 161 1.80 4.23 -0.51
N MET A 162 2.45 5.05 -1.34
CA MET A 162 2.17 5.15 -2.77
C MET A 162 3.24 4.35 -3.50
N ALA A 163 2.91 3.11 -3.87
CA ALA A 163 3.69 2.30 -4.80
C ALA A 163 3.10 2.41 -6.20
N ASP A 164 3.89 2.09 -7.22
CA ASP A 164 3.46 1.87 -8.60
C ASP A 164 3.04 3.16 -9.34
N GLY A 165 2.46 2.99 -10.53
CA GLY A 165 2.16 4.08 -11.45
C GLY A 165 3.40 4.91 -11.80
N THR A 166 3.27 6.22 -11.70
CA THR A 166 4.30 7.23 -11.94
C THR A 166 5.11 7.61 -10.70
N SER A 167 4.82 7.00 -9.54
CA SER A 167 5.51 7.32 -8.29
C SER A 167 7.01 6.97 -8.31
N GLY A 168 7.42 6.02 -9.16
CA GLY A 168 8.76 5.45 -9.18
C GLY A 168 9.08 4.57 -7.97
N GLN A 169 8.09 4.31 -7.10
CA GLN A 169 8.23 3.52 -5.88
C GLN A 169 7.64 2.12 -6.11
N VAL A 170 8.23 1.11 -5.46
CA VAL A 170 7.78 -0.28 -5.51
C VAL A 170 7.62 -0.79 -4.09
N GLN A 171 6.56 -1.56 -3.84
CA GLN A 171 6.34 -2.28 -2.59
C GLN A 171 6.17 -3.77 -2.87
N LYS A 172 7.08 -4.59 -2.36
CA LYS A 172 6.99 -6.06 -2.45
C LYS A 172 6.75 -6.65 -1.06
N TYR A 173 5.73 -7.49 -0.96
CA TYR A 173 5.49 -8.30 0.22
C TYR A 173 6.26 -9.61 0.11
N VAL A 174 6.95 -9.98 1.18
CA VAL A 174 7.85 -11.13 1.23
C VAL A 174 7.43 -12.05 2.37
N LEU A 175 7.00 -13.26 2.04
CA LEU A 175 6.67 -14.30 2.99
C LEU A 175 7.91 -15.13 3.30
N VAL A 176 8.22 -15.27 4.59
CA VAL A 176 9.42 -15.93 5.11
C VAL A 176 9.02 -17.05 6.07
N GLN A 177 9.70 -18.19 5.95
CA GLN A 177 9.60 -19.30 6.88
C GLN A 177 10.99 -19.80 7.25
N SER A 178 11.27 -19.93 8.56
CA SER A 178 12.55 -20.43 9.07
C SER A 178 13.78 -19.68 8.52
N GLY A 179 13.64 -18.36 8.27
CA GLY A 179 14.70 -17.50 7.74
C GLY A 179 14.85 -17.51 6.21
N PHE A 180 14.03 -18.28 5.48
CA PHE A 180 14.06 -18.35 4.03
C PHE A 180 12.80 -17.78 3.41
N ILE A 181 12.97 -17.09 2.28
CA ILE A 181 11.87 -16.57 1.47
C ILE A 181 11.13 -17.76 0.85
N VAL A 182 9.82 -17.81 1.01
CA VAL A 182 8.98 -18.86 0.43
C VAL A 182 8.10 -18.35 -0.72
N GLN A 183 7.62 -17.11 -0.62
CA GLN A 183 6.80 -16.45 -1.63
C GLN A 183 7.00 -14.94 -1.57
N MET A 184 6.69 -14.27 -2.67
CA MET A 184 6.68 -12.81 -2.75
C MET A 184 5.66 -12.36 -3.81
N ASN A 185 5.04 -11.21 -3.60
CA ASN A 185 4.11 -10.58 -4.54
C ASN A 185 3.91 -9.09 -4.22
N LEU A 186 3.12 -8.41 -5.05
CA LEU A 186 2.76 -7.00 -4.85
C LEU A 186 1.45 -6.83 -4.08
N THR A 187 0.64 -7.89 -3.96
CA THR A 187 -0.72 -7.82 -3.39
C THR A 187 -0.76 -7.99 -1.88
N GLY A 188 0.26 -8.62 -1.30
CA GLY A 188 0.26 -9.01 0.10
C GLY A 188 -0.59 -10.24 0.42
N LEU A 189 -1.24 -10.85 -0.57
CA LEU A 189 -2.04 -12.06 -0.41
C LEU A 189 -1.19 -13.30 -0.70
N PHE A 190 -1.00 -14.13 0.30
CA PHE A 190 -0.35 -15.43 0.19
C PHE A 190 -1.37 -16.53 0.42
N THR A 191 -1.46 -17.47 -0.51
CA THR A 191 -2.45 -18.57 -0.49
C THR A 191 -1.77 -19.92 -0.53
N ASN A 192 -2.54 -21.00 -0.32
CA ASN A 192 -2.02 -22.38 -0.38
C ASN A 192 -0.89 -22.64 0.63
N LEU A 193 -0.95 -22.00 1.81
CA LEU A 193 0.10 -22.10 2.80
C LEU A 193 -0.08 -23.36 3.66
N PRO A 194 0.93 -24.25 3.75
CA PRO A 194 0.89 -25.33 4.72
C PRO A 194 0.98 -24.79 6.14
N ALA A 195 0.53 -25.58 7.11
CA ALA A 195 0.64 -25.22 8.53
C ALA A 195 2.10 -24.92 8.90
N GLY A 196 2.32 -23.76 9.51
CA GLY A 196 3.66 -23.30 9.89
C GLY A 196 3.66 -21.89 10.46
N ASN A 197 4.82 -21.48 10.94
CA ASN A 197 5.05 -20.11 11.38
C ASN A 197 5.66 -19.33 10.22
N TYR A 198 5.04 -18.22 9.87
CA TYR A 198 5.50 -17.33 8.82
C TYR A 198 5.74 -15.93 9.36
N GLN A 199 6.66 -15.22 8.72
CA GLN A 199 6.87 -13.79 8.87
C GLN A 199 6.56 -13.15 7.52
N VAL A 200 5.92 -11.98 7.53
CA VAL A 200 5.73 -11.18 6.33
C VAL A 200 6.46 -9.88 6.52
N TYR A 201 7.19 -9.46 5.48
CA TYR A 201 7.85 -8.16 5.41
C TYR A 201 7.30 -7.37 4.23
N ALA A 202 7.19 -6.06 4.36
CA ALA A 202 7.02 -5.15 3.23
C ALA A 202 8.36 -4.48 2.91
N VAL A 203 8.88 -4.72 1.71
CA VAL A 203 10.12 -4.13 1.21
C VAL A 203 9.77 -3.01 0.25
N ASN A 204 10.11 -1.77 0.63
CA ASN A 204 9.84 -0.59 -0.19
C ASN A 204 11.14 -0.05 -0.78
N PHE A 205 11.17 0.17 -2.08
CA PHE A 205 12.35 0.65 -2.80
C PHE A 205 11.93 1.43 -4.04
N ARG A 206 12.90 2.01 -4.75
CA ARG A 206 12.61 2.70 -6.01
C ARG A 206 12.81 1.77 -7.19
N VAL A 207 12.10 2.02 -8.28
CA VAL A 207 12.22 1.22 -9.51
C VAL A 207 13.68 1.16 -10.01
N GLU A 208 14.46 2.23 -9.84
CA GLU A 208 15.87 2.23 -10.20
C GLU A 208 16.76 1.33 -9.34
N ASP A 209 16.37 1.04 -8.10
CA ASP A 209 17.11 0.18 -7.15
C ASP A 209 16.69 -1.30 -7.29
N GLU A 210 15.66 -1.59 -8.08
CA GLU A 210 15.11 -2.94 -8.24
C GLU A 210 16.16 -4.00 -8.62
N PRO A 211 17.08 -3.76 -9.58
CA PRO A 211 18.07 -4.77 -9.97
C PRO A 211 19.00 -5.19 -8.83
N ASP A 212 19.31 -4.28 -7.91
CA ASP A 212 20.21 -4.56 -6.80
C ASP A 212 19.50 -5.33 -5.68
N ILE A 213 18.20 -5.07 -5.49
CA ILE A 213 17.42 -5.65 -4.39
C ILE A 213 16.81 -7.00 -4.78
N THR A 214 16.28 -7.13 -5.99
CA THR A 214 15.50 -8.31 -6.40
C THR A 214 16.32 -9.59 -6.51
N ASN A 215 17.63 -9.48 -6.69
CA ASN A 215 18.54 -10.63 -6.64
C ASN A 215 18.57 -11.30 -5.26
N TYR A 216 18.21 -10.57 -4.20
CA TYR A 216 18.13 -11.07 -2.82
C TYR A 216 16.68 -11.33 -2.36
N LEU A 217 15.71 -11.08 -3.24
CA LEU A 217 14.30 -11.38 -3.03
C LEU A 217 13.88 -12.49 -3.98
N GLN A 218 14.33 -13.71 -3.74
CA GLN A 218 13.92 -14.88 -4.53
C GLN A 218 13.48 -16.02 -3.59
N PRO A 219 12.44 -16.79 -3.94
CA PRO A 219 12.10 -17.99 -3.17
C PRO A 219 13.28 -18.95 -3.03
N GLY A 220 13.53 -19.40 -1.80
CA GLY A 220 14.67 -20.24 -1.43
C GLY A 220 15.87 -19.48 -0.88
N GLU A 221 15.97 -18.17 -1.12
CA GLU A 221 17.04 -17.34 -0.57
C GLU A 221 16.80 -17.01 0.91
N ALA A 222 17.90 -16.76 1.63
CA ALA A 222 17.83 -16.28 3.00
C ALA A 222 17.32 -14.82 3.03
N ILE A 223 16.50 -14.47 4.02
CA ILE A 223 16.03 -13.08 4.20
C ILE A 223 17.10 -12.16 4.80
N ASP A 224 18.14 -12.74 5.42
CA ASP A 224 19.18 -12.01 6.14
C ASP A 224 19.83 -10.84 5.37
N PRO A 225 20.13 -10.93 4.05
CA PRO A 225 20.66 -9.79 3.30
C PRO A 225 19.75 -8.56 3.33
N ILE A 226 18.43 -8.76 3.28
CA ILE A 226 17.41 -7.69 3.33
C ILE A 226 17.34 -7.10 4.74
N ILE A 227 17.24 -7.96 5.76
CA ILE A 227 17.18 -7.51 7.17
C ILE A 227 18.44 -6.72 7.52
N ASN A 228 19.61 -7.26 7.22
CA ASN A 228 20.90 -6.65 7.53
C ASN A 228 21.15 -5.35 6.76
N GLY A 229 20.70 -5.28 5.50
CA GLY A 229 20.80 -4.07 4.67
C GLY A 229 19.91 -2.94 5.19
N SER A 230 18.73 -3.25 5.74
CA SER A 230 17.83 -2.28 6.36
C SER A 230 18.20 -1.85 7.78
N GLY A 231 19.19 -2.53 8.39
CA GLY A 231 19.59 -2.32 9.77
C GLY A 231 20.31 -0.98 10.03
N MET A 232 20.53 -0.66 11.30
CA MET A 232 21.37 0.47 11.73
C MET A 232 22.49 -0.01 12.67
N PRO A 233 23.77 0.01 12.25
CA PRO A 233 24.24 0.39 10.91
C PRO A 233 23.88 -0.66 9.84
N PRO A 234 23.69 -0.25 8.57
CA PRO A 234 23.50 -1.19 7.46
C PRO A 234 24.70 -2.13 7.32
N SER A 235 24.46 -3.39 6.98
CA SER A 235 25.50 -4.39 6.79
C SER A 235 25.15 -5.43 5.71
N GLY A 236 26.15 -6.18 5.25
CA GLY A 236 25.98 -7.19 4.21
C GLY A 236 25.98 -6.61 2.78
N PRO A 237 25.56 -7.40 1.78
CA PRO A 237 25.66 -7.01 0.37
C PRO A 237 24.77 -5.81 0.00
N LEU A 238 23.72 -5.54 0.80
CA LEU A 238 22.77 -4.45 0.57
C LEU A 238 23.01 -3.24 1.50
N ALA A 239 24.17 -3.13 2.14
CA ALA A 239 24.46 -2.03 3.08
C ALA A 239 24.40 -0.63 2.45
N ASN A 240 24.53 -0.52 1.12
CA ASN A 240 24.45 0.74 0.38
C ASN A 240 23.20 0.83 -0.50
N ALA A 241 22.27 -0.13 -0.42
CA ALA A 241 21.05 -0.11 -1.21
C ALA A 241 20.00 0.83 -0.60
N CYS A 242 19.22 1.50 -1.44
CA CYS A 242 18.18 2.44 -1.00
C CYS A 242 16.82 1.73 -0.87
N PHE A 243 16.53 1.21 0.33
CA PHE A 243 15.25 0.57 0.62
C PHE A 243 14.85 0.68 2.09
N THR A 244 13.58 0.40 2.38
CA THR A 244 13.07 0.26 3.74
C THR A 244 12.38 -1.09 3.93
N LEU A 245 12.37 -1.56 5.18
CA LEU A 245 11.74 -2.80 5.59
C LEU A 245 10.70 -2.49 6.68
N CYS A 246 9.49 -3.02 6.53
CA CYS A 246 8.40 -2.90 7.51
C CYS A 246 7.90 -4.29 7.92
#